data_AF-A0A078A2J5-F1
#
_entry.id   AF-A0A078A2J5-F1
#
_cell.length_a   1.000
_cell.length_b   1.000
_cell.length_c   1.000
_cell.angle_alpha   90.00
_cell.angle_beta   90.00
_cell.angle_gamma   90.00
#
_symmetry.space_group_name_H-M   'P 1'
#
loop_
_entity.id
_entity.type
_entity.pdbx_description
1 polymer ?
#
loop_
_entity_poly.entity_id
_entity_poly.type
_entity_poly.pdbx_seq_one_letter_code
_entity_poly.pdbx_strand_id
1 'polypeptide(L)'
;MSSASRSSIRTAGGGMYESETMRLQREVDTFTQKYEHEKRRLLILEEQIKQVNAELEERDKSISQLKPSQLVEKKTNIKIQSTSKHVNNERVKLNQTKSKNQKMRNEIDVLRKELTSAIGEVERIRKNIKRAKKEAESQNKDYVIGKKVSEEANNQIIALRAKHEEEKERFEIEIQKLQERLKEKDEVIEFDDKNFDQSYSQAKDKTKTSDFSNPVAILKLRLNKIVATNKEKKKLMDQYIRNVRVIEDAFDQIKEASGISNIEEIVTTFIKAEEQNYSLYNYVNMLNTETDTLEESNKEIKDQINRILERGQLSEKEREDLQQQLEGDCNDLENEIDRNQQEAEQTKKTFRKIQQYVEKMVEMFKKSRFFLSVAQKMSYDEGFTFNESNIVQYLAELEEYISSLITYTAFKKDDPNAAISAIPLEKLNQKDFQRKDLAIDAPVAYELNQDSALPGAEENEIISSKQLYKQFMKLVDGKNINFVTQNMAKQQQQTQNFIAKVDDDLP
;
A
#
# COMPACT_ATOMS: atom_id res chain seq x y z
N MET A 1 -95.04 -7.85 10.53
CA MET A 1 -96.51 -7.80 10.67
C MET A 1 -97.07 -8.79 9.66
N SER A 2 -97.44 -10.01 10.08
CA SER A 2 -98.78 -10.38 10.58
C SER A 2 -99.82 -10.05 9.51
N SER A 3 -100.68 -10.93 9.00
CA SER A 3 -101.11 -12.28 9.36
C SER A 3 -102.26 -12.55 8.38
N ALA A 4 -102.25 -13.65 7.64
CA ALA A 4 -103.42 -14.07 6.87
C ALA A 4 -104.01 -15.31 7.53
N SER A 5 -104.96 -15.10 8.44
CA SER A 5 -105.81 -16.12 9.03
C SER A 5 -107.17 -16.14 8.36
N ARG A 6 -107.46 -17.27 7.71
CA ARG A 6 -108.69 -18.09 7.78
C ARG A 6 -110.06 -17.40 7.92
N SER A 7 -110.97 -17.74 7.01
CA SER A 7 -112.26 -18.44 7.27
C SER A 7 -113.00 -18.61 5.92
N SER A 8 -113.28 -19.83 5.46
CA SER A 8 -114.37 -20.75 5.82
C SER A 8 -115.76 -20.37 5.27
N ILE A 9 -116.15 -21.12 4.23
CA ILE A 9 -117.34 -22.00 4.18
C ILE A 9 -118.73 -21.41 3.80
N ARG A 10 -119.32 -22.12 2.81
CA ARG A 10 -120.75 -22.39 2.48
C ARG A 10 -121.54 -21.46 1.54
N THR A 11 -121.66 -21.95 0.30
CA THR A 11 -122.91 -22.30 -0.41
C THR A 11 -124.20 -21.58 -0.03
N ALA A 12 -124.76 -20.81 -0.98
CA ALA A 12 -125.96 -21.15 -1.76
C ALA A 12 -126.76 -19.88 -2.13
N GLY A 13 -127.15 -19.78 -3.40
CA GLY A 13 -128.45 -19.20 -3.78
C GLY A 13 -128.51 -17.71 -4.09
N GLY A 14 -128.63 -17.39 -5.39
CA GLY A 14 -129.74 -16.56 -5.86
C GLY A 14 -129.56 -15.04 -5.87
N GLY A 15 -129.07 -14.53 -6.99
CA GLY A 15 -129.77 -13.51 -7.79
C GLY A 15 -129.90 -12.09 -7.21
N MET A 16 -129.11 -11.17 -7.76
CA MET A 16 -129.63 -10.04 -8.55
C MET A 16 -128.49 -9.56 -9.45
N TYR A 17 -128.71 -9.68 -10.77
CA TYR A 17 -127.76 -9.30 -11.81
C TYR A 17 -127.47 -7.80 -11.70
N GLU A 18 -126.21 -7.46 -11.50
CA GLU A 18 -125.74 -6.11 -11.77
C GLU A 18 -125.81 -5.87 -13.28
N SER A 19 -126.43 -4.77 -13.71
CA SER A 19 -126.53 -4.43 -15.14
C SER A 19 -125.15 -4.32 -15.78
N GLU A 20 -124.99 -4.79 -17.02
CA GLU A 20 -123.74 -4.73 -17.78
C GLU A 20 -123.18 -3.29 -17.87
N THR A 21 -124.07 -2.29 -17.87
CA THR A 21 -123.72 -0.88 -17.78
C THR A 21 -123.02 -0.49 -16.47
N MET A 22 -123.43 -1.04 -15.33
CA MET A 22 -122.76 -0.78 -14.04
C MET A 22 -121.41 -1.50 -13.95
N ARG A 23 -121.30 -2.70 -14.55
CA ARG A 23 -120.03 -3.43 -14.66
C ARG A 23 -119.02 -2.64 -15.51
N LEU A 24 -119.44 -2.17 -16.69
CA LEU A 24 -118.61 -1.34 -17.58
C LEU A 24 -118.22 -0.02 -16.90
N GLN A 25 -119.14 0.63 -16.18
CA GLN A 25 -118.84 1.84 -15.43
C GLN A 25 -117.76 1.60 -14.36
N ARG A 26 -117.86 0.51 -13.58
CA ARG A 26 -116.80 0.13 -12.63
C ARG A 26 -115.47 -0.15 -13.33
N GLU A 27 -115.49 -0.77 -14.51
CA GLU A 27 -114.29 -1.05 -15.29
C GLU A 27 -113.63 0.26 -15.76
N VAL A 28 -114.42 1.20 -16.28
CA VAL A 28 -113.97 2.55 -16.67
C VAL A 28 -113.40 3.30 -15.46
N ASP A 29 -114.08 3.28 -14.32
CA ASP A 29 -113.60 3.95 -13.10
C ASP A 29 -112.30 3.30 -12.59
N THR A 30 -112.19 1.97 -12.67
CA THR A 30 -110.98 1.23 -12.30
C THR A 30 -109.82 1.54 -13.24
N PHE A 31 -110.05 1.60 -14.55
CA PHE A 31 -109.04 1.98 -15.53
C PHE A 31 -108.62 3.45 -15.37
N THR A 32 -109.57 4.34 -15.10
CA THR A 32 -109.29 5.76 -14.83
C THR A 32 -108.44 5.89 -13.57
N GLN A 33 -108.75 5.15 -12.51
CA GLN A 33 -107.95 5.15 -11.29
C GLN A 33 -106.53 4.59 -11.55
N LYS A 34 -106.40 3.49 -12.29
CA LYS A 34 -105.08 2.93 -12.68
C LYS A 34 -104.27 3.91 -13.54
N TYR A 35 -104.93 4.59 -14.48
CA TYR A 35 -104.31 5.61 -15.32
C TYR A 35 -103.80 6.79 -14.49
N GLU A 36 -104.61 7.29 -13.54
CA GLU A 36 -104.19 8.34 -12.61
C GLU A 36 -103.09 7.89 -11.64
N HIS A 37 -103.05 6.60 -11.26
CA HIS A 37 -101.92 6.04 -10.51
C HIS A 37 -100.64 5.99 -11.34
N GLU A 38 -100.70 5.54 -12.60
CA GLU A 38 -99.53 5.52 -13.48
C GLU A 38 -99.06 6.92 -13.86
N LYS A 39 -99.97 7.88 -14.08
CA LYS A 39 -99.61 9.28 -14.32
C LYS A 39 -98.87 9.91 -13.13
N ARG A 40 -99.31 9.61 -11.90
CA ARG A 40 -98.59 10.03 -10.68
C ARG A 40 -97.24 9.36 -10.56
N ARG A 41 -97.15 8.06 -10.88
CA ARG A 41 -95.88 7.31 -10.87
C ARG A 41 -94.89 7.87 -11.89
N LEU A 42 -95.36 8.23 -13.07
CA LEU A 42 -94.56 8.85 -14.13
C LEU A 42 -94.01 10.19 -13.67
N LEU A 43 -94.83 11.04 -13.05
CA LEU A 43 -94.40 12.34 -12.52
C LEU A 43 -93.30 12.18 -11.44
N ILE A 44 -93.45 11.21 -10.53
CA ILE A 44 -92.42 10.90 -9.52
C ILE A 44 -91.13 10.42 -10.20
N LEU A 45 -91.22 9.58 -11.24
CA LEU A 45 -90.05 9.12 -11.97
C LEU A 45 -89.33 10.27 -12.70
N GLU A 46 -90.08 11.18 -13.33
CA GLU A 46 -89.51 12.37 -13.99
C GLU A 46 -88.80 13.29 -13.00
N GLU A 47 -89.37 13.48 -11.80
CA GLU A 47 -88.74 14.26 -10.74
C GLU A 47 -87.45 13.58 -10.24
N GLN A 48 -87.46 12.26 -10.07
CA GLN A 48 -86.27 11.48 -9.71
C GLN A 48 -85.18 11.55 -10.79
N ILE A 49 -85.54 11.45 -12.07
CA ILE A 49 -84.59 11.60 -13.19
C ILE A 49 -83.97 13.00 -13.18
N LYS A 50 -84.79 14.03 -12.94
CA LYS A 50 -84.30 15.41 -12.86
C LYS A 50 -83.33 15.61 -11.70
N GLN A 51 -83.63 15.04 -10.54
CA GLN A 51 -82.74 15.10 -9.37
C GLN A 51 -81.41 14.40 -9.65
N VAL A 52 -81.43 13.18 -10.20
CA VAL A 52 -80.22 12.42 -10.53
C VAL A 52 -79.37 13.14 -11.59
N ASN A 53 -79.99 13.77 -12.59
CA ASN A 53 -79.26 14.56 -13.59
C ASN A 53 -78.60 15.80 -12.98
N ALA A 54 -79.25 16.47 -12.03
CA ALA A 54 -78.66 17.60 -11.32
C ALA A 54 -77.46 17.16 -10.46
N GLU A 55 -77.56 16.03 -9.77
CA GLU A 55 -76.46 15.44 -9.00
C GLU A 55 -75.29 15.02 -9.91
N LEU A 56 -75.57 14.48 -11.10
CA LEU A 56 -74.56 14.15 -12.11
C LEU A 56 -73.81 15.40 -12.60
N GLU A 57 -74.52 16.48 -12.93
CA GLU A 57 -73.88 17.74 -13.34
C GLU A 57 -72.99 18.34 -12.24
N GLU A 58 -73.43 18.27 -10.98
CA GLU A 58 -72.65 18.76 -9.85
C GLU A 58 -71.38 17.92 -9.63
N ARG A 59 -71.50 16.59 -9.78
CA ARG A 59 -70.37 15.66 -9.76
C ARG A 59 -69.40 15.91 -10.90
N ASP A 60 -69.88 16.13 -12.12
CA ASP A 60 -69.04 16.43 -13.29
C ASP A 60 -68.29 17.75 -13.15
N LYS A 61 -68.95 18.79 -12.62
CA LYS A 61 -68.30 20.08 -12.31
C LYS A 61 -67.22 19.91 -11.23
N SER A 62 -67.48 19.13 -10.19
CA SER A 62 -66.51 18.83 -9.13
C SER A 62 -65.31 18.04 -9.66
N ILE A 63 -65.53 17.04 -10.51
CA ILE A 63 -64.48 16.24 -11.14
C ILE A 63 -63.64 17.09 -12.11
N SER A 64 -64.27 17.99 -12.86
CA SER A 64 -63.58 18.91 -13.76
C SER A 64 -62.65 19.87 -13.01
N GLN A 65 -63.07 20.35 -11.83
CA GLN A 65 -62.24 21.20 -10.97
C GLN A 65 -61.11 20.45 -10.26
N LEU A 66 -61.32 19.17 -9.96
CA LEU A 66 -60.32 18.31 -9.29
C LEU A 66 -59.23 17.81 -10.24
N LYS A 67 -59.48 17.72 -11.55
CA LYS A 67 -58.45 17.31 -12.51
C LYS A 67 -57.41 18.43 -12.64
N PRO A 68 -56.17 18.26 -12.14
CA PRO A 68 -55.13 19.23 -12.39
C PRO A 68 -54.97 19.36 -13.90
N SER A 69 -55.04 20.59 -14.42
CA SER A 69 -54.77 20.84 -15.83
C SER A 69 -53.41 20.22 -16.19
N GLN A 70 -53.32 19.60 -17.37
CA GLN A 70 -52.07 18.98 -17.86
C GLN A 70 -50.86 19.96 -17.79
N LEU A 71 -51.11 21.27 -17.81
CA LEU A 71 -50.10 22.30 -17.62
C LEU A 71 -49.57 22.38 -16.18
N VAL A 72 -50.42 22.20 -15.17
CA VAL A 72 -50.02 22.18 -13.75
C VAL A 72 -49.17 20.94 -13.49
N GLU A 73 -49.57 19.80 -14.03
CA GLU A 73 -48.82 18.55 -13.91
C GLU A 73 -47.47 18.60 -14.62
N LYS A 74 -47.39 19.21 -15.81
CA LYS A 74 -46.10 19.46 -16.47
C LYS A 74 -45.21 20.41 -15.65
N LYS A 75 -45.77 21.49 -15.08
CA LYS A 75 -45.02 22.43 -14.22
C LYS A 75 -44.49 21.76 -12.95
N THR A 76 -45.30 20.93 -12.28
CA THR A 76 -44.85 20.19 -11.09
C THR A 76 -43.78 19.18 -11.46
N ASN A 77 -43.91 18.48 -12.58
CA ASN A 77 -42.92 17.51 -13.04
C ASN A 77 -41.58 18.16 -13.39
N ILE A 78 -41.58 19.32 -14.08
CA ILE A 78 -40.37 20.11 -14.33
C ILE A 78 -39.72 20.55 -13.02
N LYS A 79 -40.52 20.99 -12.04
CA LYS A 79 -40.00 21.42 -10.73
C LYS A 79 -39.40 20.24 -9.95
N ILE A 80 -40.03 19.06 -10.02
CA ILE A 80 -39.51 17.81 -9.43
C ILE A 80 -38.19 17.43 -10.09
N GLN A 81 -38.11 17.44 -11.42
CA GLN A 81 -36.88 17.14 -12.15
C GLN A 81 -35.77 18.14 -11.83
N SER A 82 -36.07 19.44 -11.77
CA SER A 82 -35.10 20.47 -11.40
C SER A 82 -34.58 20.27 -9.97
N THR A 83 -35.47 19.94 -9.04
CA THR A 83 -35.11 19.68 -7.64
C THR A 83 -34.28 18.41 -7.52
N SER A 84 -34.65 17.35 -8.25
CA SER A 84 -33.90 16.09 -8.31
C SER A 84 -32.48 16.31 -8.86
N LYS A 85 -32.33 17.09 -9.94
CA LYS A 85 -31.02 17.49 -10.47
C LYS A 85 -30.20 18.27 -9.43
N HIS A 86 -30.82 19.19 -8.69
CA HIS A 86 -30.14 19.93 -7.64
C HIS A 86 -29.66 19.02 -6.50
N VAL A 87 -30.51 18.10 -6.04
CA VAL A 87 -30.15 17.10 -5.02
C VAL A 87 -29.02 16.19 -5.49
N ASN A 88 -29.04 15.74 -6.75
CA ASN A 88 -27.95 14.95 -7.32
C ASN A 88 -26.64 15.73 -7.39
N ASN A 89 -26.68 17.00 -7.81
CA ASN A 89 -25.49 17.86 -7.82
C ASN A 89 -24.91 18.05 -6.42
N GLU A 90 -25.75 18.28 -5.40
CA GLU A 90 -25.30 18.38 -4.01
C GLU A 90 -24.76 17.05 -3.47
N ARG A 91 -25.34 15.90 -3.86
CA ARG A 91 -24.77 14.58 -3.57
C ARG A 91 -23.38 14.40 -4.16
N VAL A 92 -23.17 14.82 -5.41
CA VAL A 92 -21.85 14.75 -6.05
C VAL A 92 -20.84 15.63 -5.31
N LYS A 93 -21.21 16.87 -4.95
CA LYS A 93 -20.35 17.76 -4.15
C LYS A 93 -20.01 17.15 -2.78
N LEU A 94 -20.99 16.53 -2.12
CA LEU A 94 -20.77 15.85 -0.84
C LEU A 94 -19.78 14.70 -1.00
N ASN A 95 -19.93 13.87 -2.03
CA ASN A 95 -19.03 12.75 -2.32
C ASN A 95 -17.61 13.23 -2.65
N GLN A 96 -17.48 14.29 -3.45
CA GLN A 96 -16.17 14.92 -3.72
C GLN A 96 -15.53 15.45 -2.43
N THR A 97 -16.32 16.08 -1.56
CA THR A 97 -15.82 16.60 -0.27
C THR A 97 -15.41 15.46 0.66
N LYS A 98 -16.18 14.36 0.71
CA LYS A 98 -15.81 13.15 1.46
C LYS A 98 -14.53 12.52 0.94
N SER A 99 -14.36 12.42 -0.39
CA SER A 99 -13.13 11.92 -1.00
C SER A 99 -11.93 12.81 -0.64
N LYS A 100 -12.08 14.15 -0.72
CA LYS A 100 -11.05 15.09 -0.27
C LYS A 100 -10.72 14.93 1.21
N ASN A 101 -11.73 14.77 2.08
CA ASN A 101 -11.52 14.54 3.51
C ASN A 101 -10.76 13.24 3.76
N GLN A 102 -11.09 12.16 3.03
CA GLN A 102 -10.37 10.90 3.12
C GLN A 102 -8.91 11.05 2.70
N LYS A 103 -8.63 11.78 1.60
CA LYS A 103 -7.26 12.07 1.17
C LYS A 103 -6.48 12.83 2.25
N MET A 104 -7.07 13.88 2.83
CA MET A 104 -6.44 14.64 3.93
C MET A 104 -6.20 13.76 5.16
N ARG A 105 -7.12 12.86 5.51
CA ARG A 105 -6.92 11.91 6.63
C ARG A 105 -5.73 11.00 6.37
N ASN A 106 -5.63 10.44 5.17
CA ASN A 106 -4.51 9.59 4.80
C ASN A 106 -3.19 10.37 4.85
N GLU A 107 -3.17 11.62 4.36
CA GLU A 107 -2.00 12.51 4.44
C GLU A 107 -1.60 12.80 5.90
N ILE A 108 -2.56 13.12 6.77
CA ILE A 108 -2.33 13.29 8.21
C ILE A 108 -1.73 12.02 8.82
N ASP A 109 -2.21 10.84 8.45
CA ASP A 109 -1.70 9.58 8.98
C ASP A 109 -0.27 9.26 8.50
N VAL A 110 0.07 9.62 7.25
CA VAL A 110 1.46 9.54 6.75
C VAL A 110 2.35 10.50 7.54
N LEU A 111 1.96 11.78 7.66
CA LEU A 111 2.71 12.77 8.42
C LEU A 111 2.90 12.38 9.90
N ARG A 112 1.90 11.74 10.51
CA ARG A 112 2.00 11.21 11.88
C ARG A 112 3.02 10.07 11.99
N LYS A 113 3.08 9.17 11.00
CA LYS A 113 4.08 8.10 10.97
C LYS A 113 5.48 8.67 10.78
N GLU A 114 5.65 9.63 9.88
CA GLU A 114 6.92 10.33 9.66
C GLU A 114 7.38 11.05 10.93
N LEU A 115 6.50 11.79 11.58
CA LEU A 115 6.80 12.46 12.85
C LEU A 115 7.23 11.47 13.93
N THR A 116 6.54 10.34 14.05
CA THR A 116 6.90 9.29 15.01
C THR A 116 8.27 8.70 14.71
N SER A 117 8.59 8.45 13.43
CA SER A 117 9.90 7.99 13.01
C SER A 117 10.99 9.01 13.34
N ALA A 118 10.78 10.28 13.01
CA ALA A 118 11.70 11.37 13.28
C ALA A 118 11.96 11.55 14.78
N ILE A 119 10.92 11.47 15.62
CA ILE A 119 11.07 11.48 17.09
C ILE A 119 11.93 10.31 17.54
N GLY A 120 11.69 9.11 17.02
CA GLY A 120 12.50 7.92 17.32
C GLY A 120 13.97 8.08 16.94
N GLU A 121 14.25 8.68 15.80
CA GLU A 121 15.62 9.00 15.35
C GLU A 121 16.29 10.04 16.25
N VAL A 122 15.58 11.12 16.59
CA VAL A 122 16.08 12.15 17.51
C VAL A 122 16.41 11.55 18.88
N GLU A 123 15.59 10.65 19.40
CA GLU A 123 15.88 9.95 20.65
C GLU A 123 17.12 9.05 20.56
N ARG A 124 17.29 8.32 19.45
CA ARG A 124 18.50 7.52 19.19
C ARG A 124 19.74 8.41 19.13
N ILE A 125 19.68 9.52 18.40
CA ILE A 125 20.78 10.49 18.31
C ILE A 125 21.09 11.07 19.69
N ARG A 126 20.08 11.45 20.48
CA ARG A 126 20.27 11.93 21.87
C ARG A 126 20.98 10.88 22.74
N LYS A 127 20.60 9.60 22.63
CA LYS A 127 21.28 8.51 23.35
C LYS A 127 22.74 8.36 22.91
N ASN A 128 23.01 8.46 21.60
CA ASN A 128 24.37 8.37 21.06
C ASN A 128 25.24 9.55 21.52
N ILE A 129 24.72 10.78 21.47
CA ILE A 129 25.40 11.98 22.00
C ILE A 129 25.72 11.80 23.49
N LYS A 130 24.79 11.24 24.28
CA LYS A 130 25.05 10.98 25.70
C LYS A 130 26.15 9.93 25.92
N ARG A 131 26.24 8.90 25.08
CA ARG A 131 27.34 7.91 25.14
C ARG A 131 28.66 8.55 24.74
N ALA A 132 28.71 9.23 23.59
CA ALA A 132 29.91 9.92 23.10
C ALA A 132 30.42 10.96 24.12
N LYS A 133 29.52 11.70 24.77
CA LYS A 133 29.89 12.63 25.85
C LYS A 133 30.56 11.90 27.03
N LYS A 134 30.01 10.77 27.47
CA LYS A 134 30.61 9.97 28.56
C LYS A 134 31.97 9.41 28.17
N GLU A 135 32.11 8.96 26.92
CA GLU A 135 33.36 8.43 26.40
C GLU A 135 34.43 9.52 26.31
N ALA A 136 34.09 10.70 25.77
CA ALA A 136 34.97 11.86 25.73
C ALA A 136 35.38 12.32 27.15
N GLU A 137 34.45 12.32 28.11
CA GLU A 137 34.76 12.59 29.52
C GLU A 137 35.72 11.56 30.12
N SER A 138 35.58 10.28 29.77
CA SER A 138 36.50 9.22 30.21
C SER A 138 37.89 9.41 29.59
N GLN A 139 37.96 9.56 28.27
CA GLN A 139 39.22 9.77 27.56
C GLN A 139 39.95 11.03 28.04
N ASN A 140 39.21 12.11 28.35
CA ASN A 140 39.82 13.31 28.92
C ASN A 140 40.38 13.07 30.33
N LYS A 141 39.73 12.24 31.16
CA LYS A 141 40.29 11.84 32.47
C LYS A 141 41.56 11.02 32.28
N ASP A 142 41.54 10.05 31.37
CA ASP A 142 42.71 9.20 31.07
C ASP A 142 43.86 10.04 30.52
N TYR A 143 43.57 11.01 29.66
CA TYR A 143 44.56 11.97 29.15
C TYR A 143 45.17 12.81 30.26
N VAL A 144 44.37 13.34 31.19
CA VAL A 144 44.88 14.11 32.34
C VAL A 144 45.75 13.25 33.25
N ILE A 145 45.38 11.98 33.47
CA ILE A 145 46.18 11.04 34.26
C ILE A 145 47.50 10.73 33.53
N GLY A 146 47.44 10.40 32.24
CA GLY A 146 48.62 10.13 31.42
C GLY A 146 49.58 11.32 31.36
N LYS A 147 49.04 12.55 31.27
CA LYS A 147 49.83 13.78 31.33
C LYS A 147 50.56 13.92 32.66
N LYS A 148 49.90 13.68 33.80
CA LYS A 148 50.55 13.71 35.13
C LYS A 148 51.67 12.69 35.26
N VAL A 149 51.43 11.45 34.82
CA VAL A 149 52.46 10.40 34.83
C VAL A 149 53.65 10.79 33.95
N SER A 150 53.41 11.40 32.78
CA SER A 150 54.46 11.90 31.91
C SER A 150 55.25 13.05 32.54
N GLU A 151 54.59 13.99 33.20
CA GLU A 151 55.23 15.08 33.95
C GLU A 151 56.10 14.53 35.11
N GLU A 152 55.59 13.55 35.86
CA GLU A 152 56.35 12.87 36.91
C GLU A 152 57.58 12.14 36.35
N ALA A 153 57.43 11.39 35.26
CA ALA A 153 58.54 10.73 34.59
C ALA A 153 59.58 11.73 34.06
N ASN A 154 59.13 12.85 33.48
CA ASN A 154 60.02 13.92 33.02
C ASN A 154 60.78 14.55 34.19
N ASN A 155 60.12 14.81 35.32
CA ASN A 155 60.76 15.31 36.53
C ASN A 155 61.81 14.32 37.07
N GLN A 156 61.52 13.02 37.03
CA GLN A 156 62.49 11.98 37.41
C GLN A 156 63.71 11.97 36.48
N ILE A 157 63.50 12.11 35.16
CA ILE A 157 64.60 12.21 34.18
C ILE A 157 65.47 13.44 34.45
N ILE A 158 64.86 14.59 34.73
CA ILE A 158 65.60 15.82 35.07
C ILE A 158 66.43 15.61 36.34
N ALA A 159 65.85 15.00 37.38
CA ALA A 159 66.55 14.71 38.63
C ALA A 159 67.72 13.73 38.44
N LEU A 160 67.54 12.69 37.62
CA LEU A 160 68.61 11.74 37.28
C LEU A 160 69.72 12.42 36.48
N ARG A 161 69.39 13.28 35.51
CA ARG A 161 70.38 14.05 34.76
C ARG A 161 71.20 14.97 35.66
N ALA A 162 70.55 15.66 36.60
CA ALA A 162 71.24 16.52 37.55
C ALA A 162 72.22 15.73 38.44
N LYS A 163 71.80 14.55 38.94
CA LYS A 163 72.68 13.66 39.71
C LYS A 163 73.86 13.15 38.88
N HIS A 164 73.62 12.74 37.64
CA HIS A 164 74.69 12.29 36.76
C HIS A 164 75.70 13.40 36.44
N GLU A 165 75.25 14.64 36.25
CA GLU A 165 76.15 15.77 36.03
C GLU A 165 76.98 16.06 37.30
N GLU A 166 76.38 16.00 38.48
CA GLU A 166 77.08 16.16 39.75
C GLU A 166 78.12 15.05 40.00
N GLU A 167 77.77 13.79 39.71
CA GLU A 167 78.70 12.66 39.77
C GLU A 167 79.84 12.82 38.78
N LYS A 168 79.55 13.25 37.55
CA LYS A 168 80.54 13.51 36.51
C LYS A 168 81.50 14.63 36.94
N GLU A 169 81.01 15.74 37.48
CA GLU A 169 81.84 16.82 38.01
C GLU A 169 82.76 16.32 39.15
N ARG A 170 82.23 15.48 40.05
CA ARG A 170 83.05 14.85 41.11
C ARG A 170 84.14 13.95 40.52
N PHE A 171 83.81 13.14 39.52
CA PHE A 171 84.78 12.30 38.82
C PHE A 171 85.84 13.14 38.08
N GLU A 172 85.45 14.22 37.42
CA GLU A 172 86.39 15.13 36.76
C GLU A 172 87.35 15.78 37.77
N ILE A 173 86.85 16.24 38.93
CA ILE A 173 87.69 16.76 40.01
C ILE A 173 88.64 15.69 40.55
N GLU A 174 88.17 14.46 40.72
CA GLU A 174 89.01 13.36 41.23
C GLU A 174 90.07 12.92 40.22
N ILE A 175 89.73 12.88 38.93
CA ILE A 175 90.69 12.69 37.84
C ILE A 175 91.73 13.81 37.83
N GLN A 176 91.31 15.07 37.97
CA GLN A 176 92.23 16.21 38.00
C GLN A 176 93.19 16.12 39.19
N LYS A 177 92.70 15.75 40.38
CA LYS A 177 93.55 15.49 41.57
C LYS A 177 94.52 14.34 41.35
N LEU A 178 94.10 13.27 40.66
CA LEU A 178 94.98 12.15 40.33
C LEU A 178 96.03 12.54 39.28
N GLN A 179 95.67 13.34 38.29
CA GLN A 179 96.61 13.91 37.32
C GLN A 179 97.62 14.85 37.98
N GLU A 180 97.18 15.68 38.94
CA GLU A 180 98.07 16.55 39.70
C GLU A 180 99.04 15.75 40.57
N ARG A 181 98.57 14.71 41.28
CA ARG A 181 99.46 13.77 41.99
C ARG A 181 100.43 13.02 41.07
N LEU A 182 100.00 12.64 39.87
CA LEU A 182 100.88 12.02 38.88
C LEU A 182 101.94 13.02 38.42
N LYS A 183 101.57 14.29 38.22
CA LYS A 183 102.51 15.36 37.87
C LYS A 183 103.50 15.68 38.99
N GLU A 184 103.05 15.68 40.25
CA GLU A 184 103.92 15.78 41.44
C GLU A 184 104.87 14.58 41.57
N LYS A 185 104.43 13.39 41.16
CA LYS A 185 105.29 12.18 41.12
C LYS A 185 106.22 12.16 39.92
N ASP A 186 105.81 12.68 38.77
CA ASP A 186 106.67 12.81 37.59
C ASP A 186 107.76 13.88 37.80
N GLU A 187 107.55 14.87 38.67
CA GLU A 187 108.60 15.81 39.11
C GLU A 187 109.58 15.22 40.16
N VAL A 188 109.28 14.06 40.78
CA VAL A 188 110.08 13.50 41.89
C VAL A 188 110.55 12.04 41.65
N ILE A 189 110.37 11.46 40.46
CA ILE A 189 110.84 10.08 40.18
C ILE A 189 111.97 10.10 39.15
N GLU A 190 113.16 10.45 39.64
CA GLU A 190 114.39 9.83 39.18
C GLU A 190 114.62 8.59 40.08
N PHE A 191 114.44 7.39 39.52
CA PHE A 191 114.99 6.11 39.98
C PHE A 191 114.85 5.71 41.47
N ASP A 192 114.03 4.70 41.77
CA ASP A 192 114.58 3.51 42.47
C ASP A 192 113.67 2.27 42.32
N ASP A 193 114.27 1.24 41.73
CA ASP A 193 113.68 -0.04 41.38
C ASP A 193 114.14 -1.06 42.42
N LYS A 194 113.41 -1.16 43.54
CA LYS A 194 113.53 -2.21 44.59
C LYS A 194 112.56 -1.96 45.76
N ASN A 195 111.37 -2.57 45.70
CA ASN A 195 110.62 -3.08 46.87
C ASN A 195 109.27 -3.63 46.40
N PHE A 196 109.32 -4.69 45.60
CA PHE A 196 108.20 -5.60 45.42
C PHE A 196 108.50 -6.86 46.25
N ASP A 197 108.23 -6.80 47.55
CA ASP A 197 107.88 -8.00 48.28
C ASP A 197 107.08 -7.66 49.55
N GLN A 198 106.13 -8.55 49.81
CA GLN A 198 105.69 -8.93 51.13
C GLN A 198 104.61 -8.10 51.83
N SER A 199 103.62 -8.85 52.34
CA SER A 199 102.50 -8.53 53.25
C SER A 199 101.18 -8.14 52.56
N TYR A 200 100.04 -8.81 52.76
CA TYR A 200 99.64 -9.62 53.91
C TYR A 200 98.48 -10.56 53.52
N SER A 201 98.73 -11.87 53.65
CA SER A 201 97.70 -12.88 53.73
C SER A 201 97.30 -13.09 55.19
N GLN A 202 96.03 -13.45 55.40
CA GLN A 202 95.45 -14.10 56.59
C GLN A 202 94.94 -13.20 57.73
N ALA A 203 93.61 -13.18 57.85
CA ALA A 203 92.94 -13.19 59.15
C ALA A 203 91.93 -14.34 59.13
N LYS A 204 92.40 -15.53 59.53
CA LYS A 204 91.54 -16.61 60.06
C LYS A 204 91.35 -16.30 61.53
N ASP A 205 90.11 -16.18 61.98
CA ASP A 205 89.82 -16.29 63.41
C ASP A 205 88.92 -17.49 63.71
N LYS A 206 89.35 -18.21 64.74
CA LYS A 206 88.81 -19.48 65.22
C LYS A 206 88.15 -19.20 66.57
N THR A 207 86.90 -19.57 66.73
CA THR A 207 86.29 -19.72 68.06
C THR A 207 85.94 -21.20 68.33
N LYS A 208 86.59 -21.72 69.38
CA LYS A 208 86.23 -22.94 70.13
C LYS A 208 84.85 -22.69 70.79
N THR A 209 83.95 -23.64 70.92
CA THR A 209 83.76 -24.66 71.99
C THR A 209 82.63 -25.62 71.48
N SER A 210 82.33 -26.83 71.95
CA SER A 210 82.38 -27.47 73.25
C SER A 210 82.26 -29.01 73.08
N ASP A 211 82.45 -29.71 74.19
CA ASP A 211 81.89 -31.00 74.57
C ASP A 211 82.39 -32.32 73.95
N PHE A 212 82.97 -33.09 74.86
CA PHE A 212 83.51 -34.42 74.73
C PHE A 212 82.39 -35.42 74.44
N SER A 213 82.28 -35.84 73.18
CA SER A 213 81.56 -37.05 72.78
C SER A 213 82.53 -37.96 72.06
N ASN A 214 82.43 -39.26 72.36
CA ASN A 214 83.29 -40.35 71.89
C ASN A 214 83.96 -40.02 70.53
N PRO A 215 85.28 -39.75 70.51
CA PRO A 215 85.94 -39.09 69.38
C PRO A 215 85.79 -39.90 68.09
N VAL A 216 85.71 -41.23 68.17
CA VAL A 216 85.62 -42.10 66.98
C VAL A 216 84.25 -42.00 66.30
N ALA A 217 83.14 -41.97 67.07
CA ALA A 217 81.79 -41.95 66.49
C ALA A 217 81.44 -40.59 65.88
N ILE A 218 81.81 -39.49 66.54
CA ILE A 218 81.64 -38.15 65.99
C ILE A 218 82.54 -37.94 64.78
N LEU A 219 83.80 -38.39 64.81
CA LEU A 219 84.67 -38.28 63.63
C LEU A 219 84.12 -39.09 62.46
N LYS A 220 83.57 -40.29 62.69
CA LYS A 220 82.97 -41.11 61.62
C LYS A 220 81.70 -40.48 61.04
N LEU A 221 80.84 -39.89 61.87
CA LEU A 221 79.63 -39.17 61.41
C LEU A 221 80.00 -37.86 60.68
N ARG A 222 80.98 -37.13 61.19
CA ARG A 222 81.48 -35.88 60.57
C ARG A 222 82.22 -36.18 59.27
N LEU A 223 83.00 -37.27 59.22
CA LEU A 223 83.65 -37.76 58.00
C LEU A 223 82.60 -38.20 56.98
N ASN A 224 81.58 -38.97 57.36
CA ASN A 224 80.50 -39.36 56.45
C ASN A 224 79.73 -38.15 55.92
N LYS A 225 79.48 -37.13 56.75
CA LYS A 225 78.85 -35.86 56.33
C LYS A 225 79.77 -35.05 55.40
N ILE A 226 81.07 -35.03 55.66
CA ILE A 226 82.09 -34.39 54.80
C ILE A 226 82.25 -35.14 53.47
N VAL A 227 82.17 -36.47 53.48
CA VAL A 227 82.23 -37.32 52.29
C VAL A 227 80.96 -37.17 51.45
N ALA A 228 79.78 -37.12 52.07
CA ALA A 228 78.52 -36.88 51.38
C ALA A 228 78.50 -35.50 50.72
N THR A 229 78.89 -34.45 51.45
CA THR A 229 78.99 -33.09 50.90
C THR A 229 80.06 -32.97 49.82
N ASN A 230 81.21 -33.67 49.93
CA ASN A 230 82.20 -33.73 48.85
C ASN A 230 81.69 -34.50 47.62
N LYS A 231 80.92 -35.57 47.81
CA LYS A 231 80.35 -36.35 46.71
C LYS A 231 79.27 -35.56 45.96
N GLU A 232 78.48 -34.76 46.68
CA GLU A 232 77.50 -33.85 46.10
C GLU A 232 78.17 -32.68 45.37
N LYS A 233 79.21 -32.07 45.96
CA LYS A 233 80.04 -31.07 45.27
C LYS A 233 80.68 -31.63 44.01
N LYS A 234 81.19 -32.86 44.07
CA LYS A 234 81.73 -33.56 42.89
C LYS A 234 80.66 -33.78 41.83
N LYS A 235 79.45 -34.21 42.19
CA LYS A 235 78.33 -34.34 41.24
C LYS A 235 77.95 -33.03 40.57
N LEU A 236 77.87 -31.94 41.34
CA LEU A 236 77.59 -30.61 40.80
C LEU A 236 78.71 -30.18 39.84
N MET A 237 79.97 -30.36 40.24
CA MET A 237 81.12 -30.08 39.39
C MET A 237 81.10 -30.90 38.10
N ASP A 238 80.80 -32.20 38.18
CA ASP A 238 80.68 -33.09 37.03
C ASP A 238 79.49 -32.71 36.12
N GLN A 239 78.43 -32.12 36.66
CA GLN A 239 77.32 -31.56 35.88
C GLN A 239 77.71 -30.26 35.19
N TYR A 240 78.41 -29.34 35.86
CA TYR A 240 78.94 -28.13 35.24
C TYR A 240 79.91 -28.46 34.12
N ILE A 241 80.83 -29.40 34.33
CA ILE A 241 81.80 -29.83 33.30
C ILE A 241 81.06 -30.44 32.10
N ARG A 242 80.01 -31.23 32.31
CA ARG A 242 79.21 -31.76 31.19
C ARG A 242 78.48 -30.66 30.43
N ASN A 243 77.88 -29.70 31.12
CA ASN A 243 77.20 -28.57 30.46
C ASN A 243 78.20 -27.70 29.68
N VAL A 244 79.39 -27.46 30.24
CA VAL A 244 80.46 -26.73 29.53
C VAL A 244 80.90 -27.49 28.28
N ARG A 245 81.08 -28.82 28.35
CA ARG A 245 81.41 -29.63 27.17
C ARG A 245 80.32 -29.60 26.10
N VAL A 246 79.05 -29.66 26.49
CA VAL A 246 77.94 -29.55 25.51
C VAL A 246 77.93 -28.17 24.84
N ILE A 247 78.28 -27.12 25.58
CA ILE A 247 78.41 -25.76 25.03
C ILE A 247 79.63 -25.68 24.10
N GLU A 248 80.78 -26.24 24.49
CA GLU A 248 81.99 -26.34 23.65
C GLU A 248 81.69 -27.08 22.35
N ASP A 249 81.06 -28.26 22.42
CA ASP A 249 80.67 -29.06 21.24
C ASP A 249 79.71 -28.28 20.31
N ALA A 250 78.78 -27.50 20.87
CA ALA A 250 77.88 -26.66 20.08
C ALA A 250 78.60 -25.48 19.42
N PHE A 251 79.57 -24.86 20.11
CA PHE A 251 80.40 -23.81 19.52
C PHE A 251 81.32 -24.35 18.43
N ASP A 252 81.86 -25.56 18.59
CA ASP A 252 82.66 -26.21 17.56
C ASP A 252 81.83 -26.56 16.32
N GLN A 253 80.59 -27.01 16.49
CA GLN A 253 79.65 -27.20 15.36
C GLN A 253 79.34 -25.88 14.64
N ILE A 254 79.12 -24.79 15.39
CA ILE A 254 78.88 -23.47 14.79
C ILE A 254 80.13 -22.97 14.07
N LYS A 255 81.32 -23.22 14.63
CA LYS A 255 82.62 -22.85 14.02
C LYS A 255 82.87 -23.62 12.72
N GLU A 256 82.55 -24.90 12.68
CA GLU A 256 82.64 -25.74 11.47
C GLU A 256 81.63 -25.30 10.40
N ALA A 257 80.38 -25.01 10.78
CA ALA A 257 79.32 -24.63 9.85
C ALA A 257 79.44 -23.18 9.33
N SER A 258 79.88 -22.24 10.17
CA SER A 258 80.00 -20.81 9.82
C SER A 258 81.37 -20.43 9.27
N GLY A 259 82.41 -21.23 9.54
CA GLY A 259 83.81 -20.93 9.18
C GLY A 259 84.46 -19.81 10.03
N ILE A 260 83.73 -19.24 10.99
CA ILE A 260 84.21 -18.15 11.85
C ILE A 260 84.94 -18.77 13.05
N SER A 261 86.23 -18.46 13.19
CA SER A 261 87.07 -19.07 14.23
C SER A 261 87.06 -18.30 15.56
N ASN A 262 86.59 -17.05 15.55
CA ASN A 262 86.58 -16.15 16.69
C ASN A 262 85.22 -16.18 17.41
N ILE A 263 85.23 -16.56 18.69
CA ILE A 263 84.03 -16.71 19.52
C ILE A 263 83.27 -15.37 19.67
N GLU A 264 83.98 -14.24 19.80
CA GLU A 264 83.36 -12.91 19.93
C GLU A 264 82.62 -12.48 18.66
N GLU A 265 83.16 -12.87 17.50
CA GLU A 265 82.55 -12.59 16.19
C GLU A 265 81.30 -13.45 15.96
N ILE A 266 81.30 -14.71 16.41
CA ILE A 266 80.11 -15.58 16.40
C ILE A 266 79.00 -14.97 17.25
N VAL A 267 79.31 -14.55 18.49
CA VAL A 267 78.31 -13.95 19.40
C VAL A 267 77.76 -12.65 18.82
N THR A 268 78.61 -11.79 18.29
CA THR A 268 78.18 -10.52 17.67
C THR A 268 77.31 -10.76 16.43
N THR A 269 77.66 -11.75 15.62
CA THR A 269 76.87 -12.12 14.43
C THR A 269 75.54 -12.74 14.82
N PHE A 270 75.51 -13.55 15.89
CA PHE A 270 74.28 -14.11 16.43
C PHE A 270 73.36 -13.04 16.99
N ILE A 271 73.87 -12.08 17.77
CA ILE A 271 73.08 -10.94 18.28
C ILE A 271 72.50 -10.14 17.12
N LYS A 272 73.29 -9.83 16.08
CA LYS A 272 72.79 -9.14 14.89
C LYS A 272 71.73 -9.94 14.14
N ALA A 273 71.91 -11.25 14.00
CA ALA A 273 70.92 -12.13 13.38
C ALA A 273 69.63 -12.21 14.22
N GLU A 274 69.74 -12.22 15.55
CA GLU A 274 68.61 -12.21 16.47
C GLU A 274 67.84 -10.89 16.42
N GLU A 275 68.54 -9.74 16.42
CA GLU A 275 67.92 -8.41 16.23
C GLU A 275 67.22 -8.30 14.87
N GLN A 276 67.84 -8.82 13.80
CA GLN A 276 67.21 -8.88 12.49
C GLN A 276 65.97 -9.79 12.49
N ASN A 277 66.03 -10.94 13.15
CA ASN A 277 64.90 -11.86 13.24
C ASN A 277 63.75 -11.27 14.06
N TYR A 278 64.05 -10.56 15.15
CA TYR A 278 63.07 -9.80 15.93
C TYR A 278 62.40 -8.70 15.08
N SER A 279 63.20 -8.00 14.27
CA SER A 279 62.70 -6.99 13.33
C SER A 279 61.78 -7.61 12.27
N LEU A 280 62.15 -8.77 11.74
CA LEU A 280 61.33 -9.54 10.78
C LEU A 280 60.02 -9.99 11.42
N TYR A 281 60.07 -10.50 12.65
CA TYR A 281 58.88 -10.93 13.38
C TYR A 281 57.89 -9.78 13.58
N ASN A 282 58.38 -8.60 13.95
CA ASN A 282 57.55 -7.41 14.06
C ASN A 282 56.95 -6.97 12.71
N TYR A 283 57.75 -7.04 11.64
CA TYR A 283 57.27 -6.75 10.29
C TYR A 283 56.19 -7.72 9.83
N VAL A 284 56.35 -9.03 10.09
CA VAL A 284 55.34 -10.05 9.78
C VAL A 284 54.05 -9.80 10.57
N ASN A 285 54.14 -9.44 11.85
CA ASN A 285 52.96 -9.09 12.64
C ASN A 285 52.25 -7.84 12.11
N MET A 286 53.01 -6.84 11.67
CA MET A 286 52.47 -5.64 11.04
C MET A 286 51.76 -5.98 9.72
N LEU A 287 52.37 -6.82 8.87
CA LEU A 287 51.77 -7.30 7.63
C LEU A 287 50.51 -8.13 7.87
N ASN A 288 50.50 -8.98 8.90
CA ASN A 288 49.30 -9.75 9.26
C ASN A 288 48.17 -8.80 9.68
N THR A 289 48.49 -7.78 10.50
CA THR A 289 47.52 -6.76 10.89
C THR A 289 47.01 -5.99 9.67
N GLU A 290 47.90 -5.58 8.76
CA GLU A 290 47.54 -4.91 7.51
C GLU A 290 46.66 -5.81 6.62
N THR A 291 46.98 -7.10 6.54
CA THR A 291 46.18 -8.09 5.80
C THR A 291 44.77 -8.19 6.37
N ASP A 292 44.63 -8.30 7.70
CA ASP A 292 43.33 -8.33 8.37
C ASP A 292 42.53 -7.05 8.07
N THR A 293 43.16 -5.87 8.13
CA THR A 293 42.48 -4.61 7.79
C THR A 293 42.05 -4.52 6.33
N LEU A 294 42.86 -5.04 5.40
CA LEU A 294 42.53 -5.07 3.98
C LEU A 294 41.44 -6.09 3.67
N GLU A 295 41.41 -7.23 4.37
CA GLU A 295 40.32 -8.20 4.27
C GLU A 295 38.99 -7.63 4.78
N GLU A 296 39.01 -6.92 5.90
CA GLU A 296 37.83 -6.24 6.44
C GLU A 296 37.33 -5.16 5.47
N SER A 297 38.22 -4.32 4.94
CA SER A 297 37.87 -3.31 3.93
C SER A 297 37.30 -3.94 2.66
N ASN A 298 37.91 -5.02 2.16
CA ASN A 298 37.39 -5.75 1.00
C ASN A 298 36.00 -6.33 1.24
N LYS A 299 35.75 -6.84 2.45
CA LYS A 299 34.43 -7.34 2.84
C LYS A 299 33.39 -6.21 2.87
N GLU A 300 33.73 -5.07 3.45
CA GLU A 300 32.85 -3.89 3.46
C GLU A 300 32.52 -3.40 2.04
N ILE A 301 33.52 -3.33 1.16
CA ILE A 301 33.32 -2.93 -0.24
C ILE A 301 32.40 -3.92 -0.96
N LYS A 302 32.59 -5.23 -0.77
CA LYS A 302 31.68 -6.25 -1.33
C LYS A 302 30.24 -6.09 -0.82
N ASP A 303 30.07 -5.81 0.46
CA ASP A 303 28.73 -5.56 1.04
C ASP A 303 28.11 -4.27 0.51
N GLN A 304 28.90 -3.23 0.24
CA GLN A 304 28.43 -2.02 -0.44
C GLN A 304 28.02 -2.31 -1.89
N ILE A 305 28.80 -3.09 -2.65
CA ILE A 305 28.47 -3.49 -4.02
C ILE A 305 27.15 -4.28 -4.03
N ASN A 306 26.98 -5.24 -3.13
CA ASN A 306 25.76 -6.04 -3.05
C ASN A 306 24.52 -5.17 -2.77
N ARG A 307 24.62 -4.21 -1.85
CA ARG A 307 23.53 -3.25 -1.58
C ARG A 307 23.19 -2.37 -2.78
N ILE A 308 24.20 -1.96 -3.56
CA ILE A 308 23.98 -1.19 -4.79
C ILE A 308 23.30 -2.05 -5.85
N LEU A 309 23.72 -3.32 -6.01
CA LEU A 309 23.11 -4.27 -6.96
C LEU A 309 21.65 -4.57 -6.60
N GLU A 310 21.34 -4.85 -5.33
CA GLU A 310 19.97 -5.09 -4.86
C GLU A 310 19.07 -3.86 -5.11
N ARG A 311 19.59 -2.66 -4.84
CA ARG A 311 18.87 -1.40 -5.12
C ARG A 311 18.68 -1.16 -6.62
N GLY A 312 19.64 -1.56 -7.46
CA GLY A 312 19.53 -1.53 -8.91
C GLY A 312 18.44 -2.48 -9.42
N GLN A 313 18.40 -3.71 -8.92
CA GLN A 313 17.38 -4.70 -9.29
C GLN A 313 15.97 -4.28 -8.87
N LEU A 314 15.82 -3.68 -7.69
CA LEU A 314 14.53 -3.10 -7.26
C LEU A 314 14.06 -2.01 -8.23
N SER A 315 14.95 -1.10 -8.63
CA SER A 315 14.63 -0.05 -9.60
C SER A 315 14.32 -0.60 -11.00
N GLU A 316 14.97 -1.69 -11.41
CA GLU A 316 14.75 -2.32 -12.72
C GLU A 316 13.41 -3.07 -12.76
N LYS A 317 13.08 -3.79 -11.68
CA LYS A 317 11.75 -4.40 -11.50
C LYS A 317 10.63 -3.38 -11.47
N GLU A 318 10.78 -2.30 -10.70
CA GLU A 318 9.80 -1.21 -10.65
C GLU A 318 9.59 -0.58 -12.04
N ARG A 319 10.66 -0.49 -12.85
CA ARG A 319 10.58 0.00 -14.23
C ARG A 319 9.88 -1.00 -15.16
N GLU A 320 10.15 -2.29 -15.03
CA GLU A 320 9.45 -3.34 -15.78
C GLU A 320 7.96 -3.41 -15.44
N ASP A 321 7.61 -3.34 -14.15
CA ASP A 321 6.22 -3.35 -13.69
C ASP A 321 5.46 -2.12 -14.22
N LEU A 322 6.08 -0.93 -14.17
CA LEU A 322 5.50 0.29 -14.74
C LEU A 322 5.36 0.19 -16.26
N GLN A 323 6.35 -0.40 -16.94
CA GLN A 323 6.31 -0.60 -18.39
C GLN A 323 5.16 -1.55 -18.78
N GLN A 324 5.01 -2.67 -18.08
CA GLN A 324 3.88 -3.60 -18.30
C GLN A 324 2.53 -2.94 -18.02
N GLN A 325 2.45 -2.10 -16.98
CA GLN A 325 1.23 -1.36 -16.68
C GLN A 325 0.89 -0.38 -17.80
N LEU A 326 1.86 0.41 -18.27
CA LEU A 326 1.66 1.36 -19.37
C LEU A 326 1.32 0.65 -20.69
N GLU A 327 1.90 -0.53 -20.94
CA GLU A 327 1.58 -1.35 -22.11
C GLU A 327 0.16 -1.93 -22.03
N GLY A 328 -0.28 -2.33 -20.83
CA GLY A 328 -1.67 -2.69 -20.54
C GLY A 328 -2.63 -1.53 -20.80
N ASP A 329 -2.33 -0.35 -20.24
CA ASP A 329 -3.14 0.86 -20.44
C ASP A 329 -3.20 1.29 -21.91
N CYS A 330 -2.10 1.15 -22.66
CA CYS A 330 -2.08 1.42 -24.10
C CYS A 330 -2.99 0.45 -24.87
N ASN A 331 -2.92 -0.84 -24.57
CA ASN A 331 -3.79 -1.85 -25.20
C ASN A 331 -5.27 -1.61 -24.87
N ASP A 332 -5.59 -1.22 -23.65
CA ASP A 332 -6.97 -0.91 -23.25
C ASP A 332 -7.49 0.34 -23.97
N LEU A 333 -6.68 1.39 -24.09
CA LEU A 333 -7.00 2.58 -24.87
C LEU A 333 -7.18 2.27 -26.36
N GLU A 334 -6.33 1.41 -26.93
CA GLU A 334 -6.43 1.00 -28.33
C GLU A 334 -7.73 0.23 -28.59
N ASN A 335 -8.11 -0.68 -27.69
CA ASN A 335 -9.39 -1.37 -27.73
C ASN A 335 -10.59 -0.41 -27.60
N GLU A 336 -10.48 0.65 -26.79
CA GLU A 336 -11.54 1.65 -26.65
C GLU A 336 -11.67 2.53 -27.90
N ILE A 337 -10.55 2.91 -28.52
CA ILE A 337 -10.52 3.64 -29.80
C ILE A 337 -11.20 2.81 -30.89
N ASP A 338 -10.88 1.52 -30.99
CA ASP A 338 -11.48 0.62 -31.98
C ASP A 338 -13.00 0.50 -31.79
N ARG A 339 -13.48 0.38 -30.55
CA ARG A 339 -14.92 0.37 -30.26
C ARG A 339 -15.60 1.67 -30.66
N ASN A 340 -15.02 2.82 -30.28
CA ASN A 340 -15.56 4.13 -30.64
C ASN A 340 -15.57 4.35 -32.15
N GLN A 341 -14.55 3.86 -32.88
CA GLN A 341 -14.54 3.91 -34.34
C GLN A 341 -15.66 3.06 -34.94
N GLN A 342 -15.89 1.84 -34.44
CA GLN A 342 -16.98 0.99 -34.90
C GLN A 342 -18.35 1.63 -34.65
N GLU A 343 -18.57 2.23 -33.48
CA GLU A 343 -19.81 2.96 -33.16
C GLU A 343 -20.02 4.19 -34.05
N ALA A 344 -18.96 4.96 -34.29
CA ALA A 344 -19.00 6.10 -35.21
C ALA A 344 -19.32 5.65 -36.64
N GLU A 345 -18.76 4.53 -37.08
CA GLU A 345 -19.01 3.99 -38.42
C GLU A 345 -20.44 3.43 -38.57
N GLN A 346 -20.97 2.79 -37.53
CA GLN A 346 -22.39 2.41 -37.47
C GLN A 346 -23.30 3.63 -37.54
N THR A 347 -22.98 4.69 -36.78
CA THR A 347 -23.76 5.94 -36.78
C THR A 347 -23.73 6.63 -38.15
N LYS A 348 -22.58 6.64 -38.84
CA LYS A 348 -22.50 7.13 -40.22
C LYS A 348 -23.34 6.29 -41.18
N LYS A 349 -23.42 4.97 -41.00
CA LYS A 349 -24.26 4.08 -41.82
C LYS A 349 -25.75 4.36 -41.58
N THR A 350 -26.19 4.56 -40.34
CA THR A 350 -27.58 4.92 -40.04
C THR A 350 -27.93 6.31 -40.59
N PHE A 351 -27.01 7.27 -40.48
CA PHE A 351 -27.17 8.60 -41.07
C PHE A 351 -27.37 8.55 -42.58
N ARG A 352 -26.56 7.77 -43.31
CA ARG A 352 -26.73 7.57 -44.76
C ARG A 352 -28.10 6.99 -45.13
N LYS A 353 -28.64 6.08 -44.32
CA LYS A 353 -30.00 5.55 -44.55
C LYS A 353 -31.06 6.64 -44.36
N ILE A 354 -30.95 7.45 -43.31
CA ILE A 354 -31.88 8.56 -43.06
C ILE A 354 -31.84 9.55 -44.22
N GLN A 355 -30.65 9.93 -44.69
CA GLN A 355 -30.46 10.79 -45.84
C GLN A 355 -31.21 10.29 -47.09
N GLN A 356 -31.11 9.00 -47.41
CA GLN A 356 -31.84 8.40 -48.54
C GLN A 356 -33.37 8.48 -48.39
N TYR A 357 -33.88 8.29 -47.17
CA TYR A 357 -35.32 8.40 -46.91
C TYR A 357 -35.82 9.85 -46.99
N VAL A 358 -35.05 10.80 -46.45
CA VAL A 358 -35.38 12.24 -46.52
C VAL A 358 -35.38 12.70 -47.98
N GLU A 359 -34.38 12.31 -48.76
CA GLU A 359 -34.31 12.65 -50.19
C GLU A 359 -35.54 12.15 -50.97
N LYS A 360 -35.96 10.90 -50.73
CA LYS A 360 -37.21 10.36 -51.30
C LYS A 360 -38.46 11.12 -50.85
N MET A 361 -38.54 11.52 -49.58
CA MET A 361 -39.68 12.30 -49.07
C MET A 361 -39.74 13.70 -49.68
N VAL A 362 -38.60 14.38 -49.80
CA VAL A 362 -38.50 15.68 -50.47
C VAL A 362 -38.88 15.57 -51.96
N GLU A 363 -38.47 14.50 -52.64
CA GLU A 363 -38.87 14.26 -54.03
C GLU A 363 -40.39 14.04 -54.17
N MET A 364 -40.98 13.28 -53.25
CA MET A 364 -42.45 13.09 -53.19
C MET A 364 -43.18 14.39 -52.86
N PHE A 365 -42.63 15.21 -51.96
CA PHE A 365 -43.13 16.55 -51.65
C PHE A 365 -43.13 17.45 -52.90
N LYS A 366 -42.00 17.51 -53.63
CA LYS A 366 -41.89 18.27 -54.90
C LYS A 366 -42.93 17.83 -55.94
N LYS A 367 -43.23 16.53 -56.02
CA LYS A 367 -44.23 15.97 -56.93
C LYS A 367 -45.67 16.24 -56.48
N SER A 368 -45.89 16.45 -55.18
CA SER A 368 -47.22 16.74 -54.66
C SER A 368 -47.61 18.19 -55.00
N ARG A 369 -48.79 18.37 -55.61
CA ARG A 369 -49.30 19.70 -56.01
C ARG A 369 -49.92 20.49 -54.84
N PHE A 370 -49.67 20.07 -53.62
CA PHE A 370 -50.22 20.67 -52.41
C PHE A 370 -49.19 21.67 -51.87
N PHE A 371 -49.47 22.96 -52.05
CA PHE A 371 -48.61 24.04 -51.60
C PHE A 371 -49.31 24.77 -50.46
N LEU A 372 -48.92 24.49 -49.22
CA LEU A 372 -49.28 25.32 -48.07
C LEU A 372 -48.06 26.12 -47.61
N SER A 373 -48.29 27.32 -47.05
CA SER A 373 -47.22 28.21 -46.63
C SER A 373 -46.52 27.65 -45.40
N VAL A 374 -45.34 27.06 -45.61
CA VAL A 374 -44.39 26.76 -44.54
C VAL A 374 -43.83 28.09 -44.00
N ALA A 375 -43.56 28.18 -42.69
CA ALA A 375 -42.99 29.37 -42.06
C ALA A 375 -41.62 29.80 -42.64
N GLN A 376 -40.82 28.83 -43.11
CA GLN A 376 -39.60 29.07 -43.88
C GLN A 376 -39.51 28.05 -45.01
N LYS A 377 -39.61 28.53 -46.26
CA LYS A 377 -39.53 27.70 -47.46
C LYS A 377 -38.06 27.52 -47.83
N MET A 378 -37.50 26.32 -47.64
CA MET A 378 -36.10 26.08 -47.98
C MET A 378 -35.94 25.77 -49.47
N SER A 379 -34.86 26.26 -50.08
CA SER A 379 -34.60 26.09 -51.52
C SER A 379 -34.07 24.69 -51.81
N TYR A 380 -34.87 23.90 -52.52
CA TYR A 380 -34.48 22.56 -52.96
C TYR A 380 -33.75 22.58 -54.31
N ASP A 381 -32.61 23.28 -54.38
CA ASP A 381 -31.83 23.39 -55.62
C ASP A 381 -31.13 22.09 -56.03
N GLU A 382 -30.96 21.90 -57.34
CA GLU A 382 -30.24 20.78 -57.94
C GLU A 382 -28.73 20.92 -57.67
N GLY A 383 -28.21 20.06 -56.79
CA GLY A 383 -26.83 20.10 -56.29
C GLY A 383 -26.71 20.10 -54.76
N PHE A 384 -27.83 20.18 -54.04
CA PHE A 384 -27.86 20.17 -52.59
C PHE A 384 -27.65 18.76 -52.01
N THR A 385 -26.64 18.59 -51.14
CA THR A 385 -26.43 17.36 -50.36
C THR A 385 -26.89 17.54 -48.92
N PHE A 386 -27.74 16.64 -48.43
CA PHE A 386 -28.09 16.59 -47.01
C PHE A 386 -26.84 16.28 -46.17
N ASN A 387 -26.55 17.15 -45.20
CA ASN A 387 -25.46 17.05 -44.24
C ASN A 387 -26.05 17.02 -42.80
N GLU A 388 -25.26 16.61 -41.80
CA GLU A 388 -25.73 16.48 -40.42
C GLU A 388 -26.33 17.77 -39.84
N SER A 389 -25.83 18.93 -40.28
CA SER A 389 -26.31 20.23 -39.80
C SER A 389 -27.62 20.67 -40.45
N ASN A 390 -27.89 20.23 -41.69
CA ASN A 390 -29.01 20.72 -42.49
C ASN A 390 -30.20 19.76 -42.44
N ILE A 391 -29.97 18.46 -42.28
CA ILE A 391 -31.01 17.43 -42.41
C ILE A 391 -32.13 17.62 -41.38
N VAL A 392 -31.80 18.14 -40.20
CA VAL A 392 -32.75 18.43 -39.12
C VAL A 392 -33.73 19.53 -39.52
N GLN A 393 -33.25 20.57 -40.21
CA GLN A 393 -34.09 21.69 -40.65
C GLN A 393 -35.06 21.25 -41.77
N TYR A 394 -34.59 20.44 -42.72
CA TYR A 394 -35.44 19.87 -43.77
C TYR A 394 -36.45 18.84 -43.23
N LEU A 395 -36.07 18.06 -42.22
CA LEU A 395 -37.00 17.17 -41.51
C LEU A 395 -38.09 17.96 -40.79
N ALA A 396 -37.75 19.09 -40.16
CA ALA A 396 -38.73 19.97 -39.52
C ALA A 396 -39.72 20.59 -40.53
N GLU A 397 -39.23 21.04 -41.69
CA GLU A 397 -40.09 21.53 -42.79
C GLU A 397 -41.00 20.41 -43.33
N LEU A 398 -40.46 19.20 -43.53
CA LEU A 398 -41.25 18.04 -43.94
C LEU A 398 -42.30 17.66 -42.89
N GLU A 399 -41.99 17.74 -41.60
CA GLU A 399 -42.91 17.46 -40.50
C GLU A 399 -44.08 18.46 -40.48
N GLU A 400 -43.79 19.76 -40.63
CA GLU A 400 -44.81 20.82 -40.69
C GLU A 400 -45.72 20.64 -41.91
N TYR A 401 -45.13 20.26 -43.05
CA TYR A 401 -45.89 19.94 -44.25
C TYR A 401 -46.78 18.70 -44.09
N ILE A 402 -46.23 17.60 -43.60
CA ILE A 402 -46.99 16.35 -43.39
C ILE A 402 -48.14 16.62 -42.42
N SER A 403 -47.89 17.35 -41.34
CA SER A 403 -48.92 17.76 -40.37
C SER A 403 -50.03 18.60 -41.01
N SER A 404 -49.66 19.51 -41.92
CA SER A 404 -50.61 20.34 -42.67
C SER A 404 -51.43 19.53 -43.69
N LEU A 405 -50.78 18.60 -44.41
CA LEU A 405 -51.44 17.69 -45.35
C LEU A 405 -52.41 16.75 -44.63
N ILE A 406 -52.00 16.21 -43.49
CA ILE A 406 -52.83 15.41 -42.57
C ILE A 406 -54.07 16.22 -42.18
N THR A 407 -53.89 17.44 -41.69
CA THR A 407 -55.00 18.32 -41.27
C THR A 407 -55.96 18.60 -42.42
N TYR A 408 -55.45 18.89 -43.62
CA TYR A 408 -56.27 19.14 -44.80
C TYR A 408 -57.05 17.90 -45.27
N THR A 409 -56.39 16.74 -45.33
CA THR A 409 -57.06 15.49 -45.76
C THR A 409 -58.15 15.05 -44.79
N ALA A 410 -57.96 15.31 -43.50
CA ALA A 410 -58.95 15.00 -42.49
C ALA A 410 -60.11 16.00 -42.46
N PHE A 411 -59.85 17.29 -42.74
CA PHE A 411 -60.92 18.28 -42.99
C PHE A 411 -61.78 17.89 -44.21
N LYS A 412 -61.17 17.38 -45.28
CA LYS A 412 -61.90 16.94 -46.48
C LYS A 412 -62.76 15.68 -46.26
N LYS A 413 -62.50 14.92 -45.19
CA LYS A 413 -63.23 13.68 -44.84
C LYS A 413 -64.39 13.89 -43.85
N ASP A 414 -64.66 15.12 -43.41
CA ASP A 414 -65.70 15.43 -42.39
C ASP A 414 -65.53 14.64 -41.07
N ASP A 415 -64.29 14.30 -40.71
CA ASP A 415 -63.98 13.63 -39.44
C ASP A 415 -63.75 14.67 -38.32
N PRO A 416 -64.51 14.64 -37.21
CA PRO A 416 -64.40 15.62 -36.12
C PRO A 416 -63.08 15.53 -35.32
N ASN A 417 -62.27 14.49 -35.52
CA ASN A 417 -60.94 14.32 -34.92
C ASN A 417 -59.83 14.32 -35.98
N ALA A 418 -59.76 15.42 -36.73
CA ALA A 418 -58.86 15.57 -37.88
C ALA A 418 -57.37 15.28 -37.60
N ALA A 419 -56.89 15.55 -36.38
CA ALA A 419 -55.50 15.33 -35.98
C ALA A 419 -55.16 13.85 -35.66
N ILE A 420 -56.15 13.00 -35.40
CA ILE A 420 -55.95 11.62 -34.90
C ILE A 420 -56.22 10.59 -36.00
N SER A 421 -57.22 10.82 -36.86
CA SER A 421 -57.59 9.91 -37.97
C SER A 421 -56.59 9.87 -39.14
N ALA A 422 -55.68 10.82 -39.20
CA ALA A 422 -54.75 10.99 -40.33
C ALA A 422 -53.40 10.27 -40.15
N ILE A 423 -53.17 9.67 -38.99
CA ILE A 423 -52.07 8.73 -38.76
C ILE A 423 -52.62 7.33 -39.03
N PRO A 424 -52.10 6.56 -40.00
CA PRO A 424 -52.52 5.18 -40.21
C PRO A 424 -51.99 4.31 -39.05
N LEU A 425 -52.74 4.30 -37.94
CA LEU A 425 -52.45 3.51 -36.74
C LEU A 425 -52.34 2.01 -37.07
N GLU A 426 -52.98 1.57 -38.15
CA GLU A 426 -52.95 0.18 -38.65
C GLU A 426 -51.64 -0.20 -39.37
N LYS A 427 -50.81 0.77 -39.79
CA LYS A 427 -49.53 0.53 -40.49
C LYS A 427 -48.29 0.98 -39.72
N LEU A 428 -48.46 1.59 -38.55
CA LEU A 428 -47.37 1.79 -37.62
C LEU A 428 -47.07 0.45 -36.96
N ASN A 429 -45.82 -0.01 -37.02
CA ASN A 429 -45.37 -1.17 -36.27
C ASN A 429 -45.84 -0.99 -34.82
N GLN A 430 -46.57 -1.98 -34.28
CA GLN A 430 -46.91 -2.00 -32.87
C GLN A 430 -45.62 -1.81 -32.10
N LYS A 431 -45.54 -0.72 -31.34
CA LYS A 431 -44.40 -0.48 -30.48
C LYS A 431 -44.45 -1.58 -29.44
N ASP A 432 -43.51 -2.52 -29.50
CA ASP A 432 -43.39 -3.58 -28.50
C ASP A 432 -43.18 -2.91 -27.14
N PHE A 433 -44.26 -2.78 -26.36
CA PHE A 433 -44.20 -2.33 -24.97
C PHE A 433 -43.41 -3.32 -24.09
N GLN A 434 -43.03 -4.47 -24.64
CA GLN A 434 -42.12 -5.44 -24.02
C GLN A 434 -40.64 -5.20 -24.32
N ARG A 435 -40.28 -4.32 -25.27
CA ARG A 435 -38.90 -3.82 -25.33
C ARG A 435 -38.74 -2.84 -24.18
N LYS A 436 -38.21 -3.35 -23.06
CA LYS A 436 -37.65 -2.54 -21.97
C LYS A 436 -36.91 -1.38 -22.61
N ASP A 437 -37.23 -0.15 -22.17
CA ASP A 437 -36.46 1.03 -22.51
C ASP A 437 -34.97 0.67 -22.43
N LEU A 438 -34.18 1.11 -23.41
CA LEU A 438 -32.72 1.08 -23.30
C LEU A 438 -32.38 1.92 -22.07
N ALA A 439 -32.31 1.27 -20.92
CA ALA A 439 -31.76 1.81 -19.71
C ALA A 439 -30.28 2.05 -20.03
N ILE A 440 -29.97 3.29 -20.41
CA ILE A 440 -28.62 3.81 -20.28
C ILE A 440 -28.39 3.87 -18.78
N ASP A 441 -27.96 2.75 -18.23
CA ASP A 441 -27.61 2.64 -16.83
C ASP A 441 -26.32 3.43 -16.65
N ALA A 442 -26.37 4.50 -15.87
CA ALA A 442 -25.15 5.14 -15.39
C ALA A 442 -24.37 4.09 -14.59
N PRO A 443 -23.04 3.98 -14.72
CA PRO A 443 -22.26 2.90 -14.11
C PRO A 443 -22.57 2.79 -12.61
N VAL A 444 -23.30 1.73 -12.26
CA VAL A 444 -23.79 1.51 -10.90
C VAL A 444 -22.63 1.04 -10.04
N ALA A 445 -22.46 1.70 -8.90
CA ALA A 445 -21.59 1.28 -7.83
C ALA A 445 -22.00 -0.12 -7.34
N TYR A 446 -21.02 -1.02 -7.27
CA TYR A 446 -21.09 -2.39 -6.76
C TYR A 446 -22.22 -2.66 -5.75
N GLU A 447 -23.14 -3.56 -6.11
CA GLU A 447 -24.05 -4.19 -5.15
C GLU A 447 -23.33 -5.33 -4.42
N LEU A 448 -23.23 -5.21 -3.10
CA LEU A 448 -22.84 -6.29 -2.21
C LEU A 448 -24.03 -7.25 -2.06
N ASN A 449 -23.83 -8.49 -2.49
CA ASN A 449 -24.79 -9.58 -2.39
C ASN A 449 -25.08 -9.86 -0.89
N GLN A 450 -26.33 -9.68 -0.47
CA GLN A 450 -26.75 -9.81 0.95
C GLN A 450 -26.98 -11.25 1.42
N ASP A 451 -26.77 -12.27 0.58
CA ASP A 451 -27.15 -13.66 0.89
C ASP A 451 -26.00 -14.60 1.29
N SER A 452 -24.88 -14.06 1.76
CA SER A 452 -23.82 -14.87 2.38
C SER A 452 -23.75 -14.57 3.87
N ALA A 453 -24.49 -15.34 4.67
CA ALA A 453 -24.40 -15.32 6.11
C ALA A 453 -22.95 -15.56 6.56
N LEU A 454 -22.33 -14.50 7.09
CA LEU A 454 -21.04 -14.57 7.78
C LEU A 454 -21.17 -15.51 8.98
N PRO A 455 -20.32 -16.54 9.12
CA PRO A 455 -20.15 -17.20 10.40
C PRO A 455 -19.51 -16.17 11.34
N GLY A 456 -20.16 -15.93 12.48
CA GLY A 456 -19.74 -14.94 13.48
C GLY A 456 -18.25 -15.07 13.79
N ALA A 457 -17.52 -13.98 13.57
CA ALA A 457 -16.16 -13.82 14.02
C ALA A 457 -16.12 -12.57 14.89
N GLU A 458 -15.64 -12.80 16.11
CA GLU A 458 -15.61 -11.88 17.24
C GLU A 458 -14.96 -10.54 16.90
N GLU A 459 -15.57 -9.47 17.39
CA GLU A 459 -15.04 -8.12 17.29
C GLU A 459 -13.69 -8.02 18.03
N ASN A 460 -12.73 -7.37 17.37
CA ASN A 460 -11.44 -6.85 17.89
C ASN A 460 -10.15 -7.65 17.63
N GLU A 461 -9.79 -7.89 16.36
CA GLU A 461 -8.37 -7.98 15.99
C GLU A 461 -8.04 -7.11 14.77
N ILE A 462 -7.05 -6.22 14.94
CA ILE A 462 -6.45 -5.44 13.84
C ILE A 462 -5.59 -6.41 13.03
N ILE A 463 -6.13 -6.92 11.93
CA ILE A 463 -5.44 -7.88 11.06
C ILE A 463 -4.44 -7.15 10.14
N SER A 464 -3.20 -7.66 10.07
CA SER A 464 -2.13 -7.15 9.19
C SER A 464 -2.48 -7.33 7.71
N SER A 465 -2.04 -6.41 6.84
CA SER A 465 -2.29 -6.45 5.39
C SER A 465 -1.87 -7.78 4.73
N LYS A 466 -0.78 -8.40 5.22
CA LYS A 466 -0.34 -9.73 4.75
C LYS A 466 -1.29 -10.85 5.18
N GLN A 467 -1.87 -10.76 6.37
CA GLN A 467 -2.86 -11.75 6.84
C GLN A 467 -4.19 -11.57 6.12
N LEU A 468 -4.59 -10.33 5.82
CA LEU A 468 -5.78 -10.03 5.02
C LEU A 468 -5.67 -10.65 3.61
N TYR A 469 -4.52 -10.47 2.95
CA TYR A 469 -4.27 -11.07 1.64
C TYR A 469 -4.27 -12.60 1.68
N LYS A 470 -3.70 -13.19 2.73
CA LYS A 470 -3.69 -14.65 2.91
C LYS A 470 -5.10 -15.20 3.16
N GLN A 471 -5.92 -14.49 3.94
CA GLN A 471 -7.32 -14.85 4.19
C GLN A 471 -8.17 -14.68 2.93
N PHE A 472 -7.92 -13.62 2.15
CA PHE A 472 -8.54 -13.40 0.85
C PHE A 472 -8.22 -14.52 -0.13
N MET A 473 -6.94 -14.90 -0.29
CA MET A 473 -6.56 -16.01 -1.15
C MET A 473 -7.19 -17.32 -0.73
N LYS A 474 -7.31 -17.57 0.58
CA LYS A 474 -7.99 -18.76 1.12
C LYS A 474 -9.50 -18.80 0.78
N LEU A 475 -10.15 -17.65 0.70
CA LEU A 475 -11.57 -17.53 0.33
C LEU A 475 -11.80 -17.64 -1.18
N VAL A 476 -10.83 -17.18 -1.98
CA VAL A 476 -10.81 -17.35 -3.44
C VAL A 476 -10.57 -18.82 -3.82
N ASP A 477 -9.59 -19.46 -3.18
CA ASP A 477 -9.30 -20.89 -3.39
C ASP A 477 -10.45 -21.80 -2.93
N GLY A 478 -11.21 -21.36 -1.92
CA GLY A 478 -12.41 -22.04 -1.42
C GLY A 478 -13.66 -21.89 -2.29
N LYS A 479 -13.59 -21.20 -3.44
CA LYS A 479 -14.74 -20.86 -4.33
C LYS A 479 -15.90 -20.12 -3.65
N ASN A 480 -15.67 -19.51 -2.48
CA ASN A 480 -16.69 -18.72 -1.78
C ASN A 480 -16.79 -17.29 -2.31
N ILE A 481 -15.88 -16.89 -3.20
CA ILE A 481 -15.90 -15.61 -3.92
C ILE A 481 -15.88 -15.91 -5.42
N ASN A 482 -17.01 -15.72 -6.11
CA ASN A 482 -17.09 -15.82 -7.56
C ASN A 482 -16.84 -14.44 -8.19
N PHE A 483 -15.74 -14.32 -8.95
CA PHE A 483 -15.48 -13.14 -9.77
C PHE A 483 -16.30 -13.20 -11.05
N VAL A 484 -17.50 -12.63 -11.00
CA VAL A 484 -18.33 -12.45 -12.21
C VAL A 484 -17.87 -11.19 -12.94
N THR A 485 -16.98 -11.37 -13.91
CA THR A 485 -16.77 -10.33 -14.93
C THR A 485 -18.05 -10.13 -15.75
N GLN A 486 -18.35 -8.89 -16.12
CA GLN A 486 -19.58 -8.48 -16.81
C GLN A 486 -19.89 -9.31 -18.08
N ASN A 487 -18.88 -9.88 -18.72
CA ASN A 487 -19.02 -10.78 -19.86
C ASN A 487 -19.60 -12.16 -19.49
N MET A 488 -19.28 -12.72 -18.33
CA MET A 488 -19.84 -14.02 -17.90
C MET A 488 -21.31 -13.91 -17.51
N ALA A 489 -21.75 -12.79 -16.92
CA ALA A 489 -23.17 -12.55 -16.62
C ALA A 489 -24.02 -12.43 -17.90
N LYS A 490 -23.49 -11.76 -18.93
CA LYS A 490 -24.14 -11.67 -20.25
C LYS A 490 -24.17 -13.02 -20.97
N GLN A 491 -23.10 -13.83 -20.85
CA GLN A 491 -23.07 -15.17 -21.43
C GLN A 491 -24.08 -16.10 -20.76
N GLN A 492 -24.15 -16.12 -19.41
CA GLN A 492 -25.10 -16.96 -18.67
C GLN A 492 -26.56 -16.56 -18.90
N GLN A 493 -26.87 -15.26 -19.04
CA GLN A 493 -28.21 -14.81 -19.45
C GLN A 493 -28.55 -15.18 -20.90
N GLN A 494 -27.57 -15.19 -21.80
CA GLN A 494 -27.77 -15.68 -23.17
C GLN A 494 -27.99 -17.20 -23.20
N THR A 495 -27.26 -17.99 -22.41
CA THR A 495 -27.48 -19.45 -22.34
C THR A 495 -28.81 -19.80 -21.69
N GLN A 496 -29.24 -19.10 -20.64
CA GLN A 496 -30.57 -19.32 -20.05
C GLN A 496 -31.72 -18.94 -21.00
N ASN A 497 -31.58 -17.85 -21.76
CA ASN A 497 -32.56 -17.48 -22.79
C ASN A 497 -32.56 -18.41 -24.02
N PHE A 498 -31.45 -19.12 -24.26
CA PHE A 498 -31.37 -20.13 -25.32
C PHE A 498 -32.01 -21.44 -24.88
N ILE A 499 -31.82 -21.86 -23.63
CA ILE A 499 -32.45 -23.07 -23.08
C ILE A 499 -33.98 -22.91 -22.97
N ALA A 500 -34.46 -21.74 -22.50
CA ALA A 500 -35.90 -21.46 -22.43
C ALA A 500 -36.59 -21.39 -23.80
N LYS A 501 -35.85 -21.11 -24.88
CA LYS A 501 -36.39 -21.14 -26.26
C LYS A 501 -36.38 -22.51 -26.91
N VAL A 502 -35.54 -23.43 -26.44
CA VAL A 502 -35.47 -24.80 -27.00
C VAL A 502 -36.56 -25.69 -26.39
N ASP A 503 -37.01 -25.41 -25.17
CA ASP A 503 -38.10 -26.15 -24.52
C ASP A 503 -39.50 -25.76 -25.03
N ASP A 504 -39.67 -24.60 -25.65
CA ASP A 504 -40.95 -24.14 -26.26
C ASP A 504 -41.12 -24.58 -27.74
N ASP A 505 -40.08 -25.13 -28.38
CA ASP A 505 -40.05 -25.45 -29.82
C ASP A 505 -39.92 -26.97 -30.13
N LEU A 506 -40.29 -27.85 -29.19
CA LEU A 506 -40.46 -29.29 -29.47
C LEU A 506 -41.97 -29.64 -29.59
N PRO A 507 -42.39 -30.33 -30.67
CA PRO A 507 -43.79 -30.57 -30.99
C PRO A 507 -44.53 -31.52 -30.03
#